data_AF-A0AAV2MYY7-F1
#
_entry.id   AF-A0AAV2MYY7-F1
#
_cell.length_a   1.000
_cell.length_b   1.000
_cell.length_c   1.000
_cell.angle_alpha   90.00
_cell.angle_beta   90.00
_cell.angle_gamma   90.00
#
_symmetry.space_group_name_H-M   'P 1'
#
loop_
_entity.id
_entity.type
_entity.pdbx_description
1 polymer ?
#
loop_
_entity_poly.entity_id
_entity_poly.type
_entity_poly.pdbx_seq_one_letter_code
_entity_poly.pdbx_strand_id
1 'polypeptide(L)' 'MAQEFLSWELLLLENRVRNAERRLEKREWRNNHDPFDMSDDMFIDLYRITPDIAMELIDILEPQLQRQRLYGLSAVLPDD' A
#
# COMPACT_ATOMS: atom_id res chain seq x y z
N MET A 1 -31.63 16.38 5.47
CA MET A 1 -31.49 14.95 5.82
C MET A 1 -31.02 14.12 4.63
N ALA A 2 -31.87 13.70 3.68
CA ALA A 2 -31.43 12.86 2.54
C ALA A 2 -30.49 13.59 1.55
N GLN A 3 -30.78 14.86 1.23
CA GLN A 3 -29.98 15.65 0.29
C GLN A 3 -28.58 15.98 0.83
N GLU A 4 -28.49 16.30 2.12
CA GLU A 4 -27.21 16.61 2.78
C GLU A 4 -26.33 15.36 2.87
N PHE A 5 -26.92 14.21 3.21
CA PHE A 5 -26.22 12.93 3.21
C PHE A 5 -25.68 12.60 1.81
N LEU A 6 -26.50 12.74 0.77
CA LEU A 6 -26.08 12.50 -0.62
C LEU A 6 -24.95 13.44 -1.04
N SER A 7 -25.00 14.72 -0.63
CA SER A 7 -23.93 15.69 -0.93
C SER A 7 -22.61 15.33 -0.24
N TRP A 8 -22.68 14.79 0.97
CA TRP A 8 -21.49 14.34 1.70
C TRP A 8 -20.88 13.08 1.08
N GLU A 9 -21.71 12.11 0.70
CA GLU A 9 -21.24 10.91 -0.01
C GLU A 9 -20.60 11.24 -1.35
N LEU A 10 -21.16 12.20 -2.09
CA LEU A 10 -20.61 12.65 -3.36
C LEU A 10 -19.22 13.28 -3.17
N LEU A 11 -19.05 14.13 -2.15
CA LEU A 11 -17.75 14.73 -1.81
C LEU A 11 -16.73 13.66 -1.39
N LEU A 12 -17.16 12.65 -0.62
CA LEU A 12 -16.32 11.52 -0.26
C LEU A 12 -15.89 10.72 -1.49
N LEU A 13 -16.82 10.47 -2.41
CA LEU A 13 -16.55 9.75 -3.65
C LEU A 13 -15.56 10.53 -4.53
N GLU A 14 -15.75 11.83 -4.71
CA GLU A 14 -14.82 12.71 -5.43
C GLU A 14 -13.41 12.67 -4.82
N ASN A 15 -13.30 12.66 -3.48
CA ASN A 15 -12.02 12.51 -2.80
C ASN A 15 -11.37 11.14 -3.09
N ARG A 16 -12.16 10.07 -3.11
CA ARG A 16 -11.66 8.73 -3.44
C ARG A 16 -11.19 8.63 -4.89
N VAL A 17 -11.94 9.22 -5.83
CA VAL A 17 -11.54 9.29 -7.24
C VAL A 17 -10.24 10.06 -7.40
N ARG A 18 -10.13 11.27 -6.82
CA ARG A 18 -8.89 12.07 -6.86
C ARG A 18 -7.69 11.32 -6.27
N ASN A 19 -7.89 10.58 -5.19
CA ASN A 19 -6.83 9.76 -4.61
C ASN A 19 -6.44 8.58 -5.51
N ALA A 20 -7.40 7.96 -6.20
CA ALA A 20 -7.13 6.89 -7.15
C ALA A 20 -6.37 7.41 -8.38
N GLU A 21 -6.74 8.56 -8.93
CA GLU A 21 -6.05 9.22 -10.04
C GLU A 21 -4.60 9.54 -9.67
N ARG A 22 -4.36 10.19 -8.52
CA ARG A 22 -3.00 10.46 -8.03
C ARG A 22 -2.17 9.18 -7.86
N ARG A 23 -2.78 8.08 -7.41
CA ARG A 23 -2.07 6.79 -7.30
C ARG A 23 -1.67 6.24 -8.67
N LEU A 24 -2.53 6.40 -9.68
CA LEU A 24 -2.24 6.01 -11.06
C LEU A 24 -1.13 6.86 -11.67
N GLU A 25 -1.21 8.19 -11.54
CA GLU A 25 -0.17 9.11 -12.01
C GLU A 25 1.20 8.78 -11.40
N LYS A 26 1.25 8.58 -10.07
CA LYS A 26 2.49 8.17 -9.39
C LYS A 26 2.99 6.83 -9.89
N ARG A 27 2.10 5.86 -10.16
CA ARG A 27 2.49 4.56 -10.71
C ARG A 27 3.08 4.70 -12.12
N GLU A 28 2.43 5.46 -12.98
CA GLU A 28 2.91 5.72 -14.34
C GLU A 28 4.28 6.41 -14.30
N TRP A 29 4.45 7.41 -13.42
CA TRP A 29 5.71 8.09 -13.23
C TRP A 29 6.83 7.11 -12.84
N ARG A 30 6.59 6.27 -11.82
CA ARG A 30 7.56 5.26 -11.35
C ARG A 30 7.94 4.22 -12.42
N ASN A 31 7.03 3.91 -13.34
CA ASN A 31 7.31 2.96 -14.41
C ASN A 31 8.24 3.54 -15.49
N ASN A 32 8.29 4.86 -15.62
CA ASN A 32 8.99 5.55 -16.69
C ASN A 32 10.31 6.20 -16.24
N HIS A 33 10.63 6.20 -14.95
CA HIS A 33 11.79 6.90 -14.39
C HIS A 33 12.57 6.02 -13.42
N ASP A 34 13.89 6.24 -13.36
CA ASP A 34 14.77 5.57 -12.40
C ASP A 34 14.59 6.19 -10.99
N PRO A 35 14.29 5.38 -9.95
CA PRO A 35 14.23 5.84 -8.56
C PRO A 35 15.50 6.51 -8.04
N PHE A 36 16.68 6.25 -8.63
CA PHE A 36 17.96 6.77 -8.13
C PHE A 36 18.34 8.13 -8.72
N ASP A 37 17.64 8.60 -9.75
CA ASP A 37 17.90 9.87 -10.43
C ASP A 37 17.06 11.05 -9.87
N MET A 38 16.44 10.89 -8.70
CA MET A 38 15.55 11.89 -8.10
C MET A 38 16.06 12.48 -6.79
N SER A 39 15.48 13.62 -6.40
CA SER A 39 15.65 14.16 -5.06
C SER A 39 14.90 13.34 -4.02
N ASP A 40 15.38 13.38 -2.78
CA ASP A 40 14.79 12.67 -1.64
C ASP A 40 13.30 13.00 -1.45
N ASP A 41 12.91 14.27 -1.62
CA ASP A 41 11.52 14.68 -1.48
C ASP A 41 10.61 14.03 -2.53
N MET A 42 11.09 13.94 -3.77
CA MET A 42 10.35 13.31 -4.87
C MET A 42 10.29 11.80 -4.66
N PHE A 43 11.37 11.20 -4.14
CA PHE A 43 11.39 9.79 -3.78
C PHE A 43 10.37 9.47 -2.69
N ILE A 44 10.35 10.28 -1.62
CA ILE A 44 9.40 10.10 -0.52
C ILE A 44 7.97 10.28 -1.04
N ASP A 45 7.67 11.29 -1.87
CA ASP A 45 6.32 11.47 -2.37
C ASP A 45 5.85 10.29 -3.25
N LEU A 46 6.73 9.73 -4.07
CA LEU A 46 6.38 8.69 -5.04
C LEU A 46 6.42 7.27 -4.48
N TYR A 47 7.34 6.97 -3.56
CA TYR A 47 7.62 5.60 -3.10
C TYR A 47 7.26 5.36 -1.64
N ARG A 48 6.87 6.38 -0.87
CA ARG A 48 6.48 6.18 0.54
C ARG A 48 5.25 5.29 0.64
N ILE A 49 5.46 4.15 1.29
CA ILE A 49 4.40 3.21 1.65
C ILE A 49 3.66 3.78 2.87
N THR A 50 2.34 3.96 2.75
CA THR A 50 1.49 4.31 3.89
C THR A 50 1.20 3.07 4.74
N PRO A 51 0.87 3.22 6.03
CA PRO A 51 0.49 2.09 6.88
C PRO A 51 -0.60 1.19 6.27
N ASP A 52 -1.60 1.79 5.63
CA ASP A 52 -2.68 1.04 4.96
C ASP A 52 -2.15 0.14 3.83
N ILE A 53 -1.24 0.66 3.01
CA ILE A 53 -0.62 -0.11 1.91
C ILE A 53 0.28 -1.20 2.49
N ALA A 54 1.00 -0.90 3.59
CA ALA A 54 1.82 -1.90 4.27
C ALA A 54 0.97 -3.06 4.81
N MET A 55 -0.17 -2.77 5.43
CA MET A 55 -1.12 -3.78 5.91
C MET A 55 -1.69 -4.61 4.76
N GLU A 56 -2.13 -3.98 3.68
CA GLU A 56 -2.62 -4.69 2.49
C GLU A 56 -1.54 -5.60 1.89
N LEU A 57 -0.29 -5.14 1.83
CA LEU A 57 0.84 -5.96 1.39
C LEU A 57 1.09 -7.14 2.32
N ILE A 58 1.02 -6.94 3.64
CA ILE A 58 1.17 -8.01 4.63
C ILE A 58 0.08 -9.07 4.42
N ASP A 59 -1.18 -8.66 4.31
CA ASP A 59 -2.32 -9.57 4.15
C ASP A 59 -2.21 -10.38 2.83
N ILE A 60 -1.71 -9.77 1.76
CA ILE A 60 -1.49 -10.45 0.47
C ILE A 60 -0.32 -11.42 0.52
N LEU A 61 0.78 -11.03 1.19
CA LEU A 61 2.03 -11.80 1.22
C LEU A 61 2.01 -12.91 2.26
N GLU A 62 1.32 -12.72 3.39
CA GLU A 62 1.28 -13.67 4.50
C GLU A 62 0.92 -15.10 4.05
N PRO A 63 -0.16 -15.34 3.28
CA PRO A 63 -0.51 -16.69 2.83
C PRO A 63 0.55 -17.34 1.94
N GLN A 64 1.30 -16.54 1.19
CA GLN A 64 2.34 -17.00 0.27
C GLN A 64 3.63 -17.33 1.03
N LEU A 65 3.97 -16.53 2.04
CA LEU A 65 5.14 -16.70 2.89
C LEU A 65 4.98 -17.85 3.89
N GLN A 66 3.75 -18.11 4.38
CA GLN A 66 3.48 -19.24 5.28
C GLN A 66 3.79 -20.60 4.64
N ARG A 67 3.61 -20.75 3.31
CA ARG A 67 3.91 -22.00 2.58
C ARG A 67 5.40 -22.19 2.26
N GLN A 68 6.19 -21.13 2.27
CA GLN A 68 7.63 -21.15 1.92
C GLN A 68 8.57 -21.29 3.13
N ARG A 69 8.09 -21.74 4.29
CA ARG A 69 8.93 -22.11 5.43
C ARG A 69 9.68 -23.45 5.16
N LEU A 70 10.51 -23.48 4.11
CA LEU A 70 11.40 -24.62 3.79
C LEU A 70 12.54 -24.79 4.81
N TYR A 71 12.92 -23.71 5.51
CA TYR A 71 13.97 -23.70 6.53
C TYR A 71 13.55 -22.95 7.79
N GLY A 72 12.33 -23.19 8.26
CA GLY A 72 11.96 -22.75 9.60
C GLY A 72 12.81 -23.51 10.61
N LEU A 73 13.70 -22.80 11.32
CA LEU A 73 14.20 -23.23 12.62
C LEU A 73 12.98 -23.64 13.45
N SER A 74 12.75 -24.94 13.56
CA SER A 74 11.76 -25.50 14.45
C SER A 74 12.29 -25.19 15.85
N ALA A 75 11.73 -24.18 16.49
CA ALA A 75 11.87 -24.01 17.93
C ALA A 75 11.04 -25.11 18.60
N VAL A 76 11.52 -26.35 18.49
CA VAL A 76 11.21 -27.37 19.48
C VAL A 76 12.01 -26.94 20.71
N LEU A 77 11.36 -26.20 21.60
CA LEU A 77 11.76 -26.17 22.99
C LEU A 77 11.69 -27.62 23.50
N PRO A 78 12.78 -28.20 24.01
CA PRO A 78 12.69 -29.44 24.76
C PRO A 78 12.15 -29.09 26.14
N ASP A 79 10.90 -29.48 26.42
CA ASP A 79 10.43 -29.60 27.79
C ASP A 79 11.00 -30.92 28.34
N ASP A 80 11.88 -30.79 29.33
CA ASP A 80 12.33 -31.85 30.25
C ASP A 80 11.19 -32.31 31.18
#